data_AF-A0A7S3FWC3-F1
#
_entry.id   AF-A0A7S3FWC3-F1
#
_cell.length_a   1.000
_cell.length_b   1.000
_cell.length_c   1.000
_cell.angle_alpha   90.00
_cell.angle_beta   90.00
_cell.angle_gamma   90.00
#
_symmetry.space_group_name_H-M   'P 1'
#
loop_
_entity.id
_entity.type
_entity.pdbx_description
1 polymer ?
#
loop_
_entity_poly.entity_id
_entity_poly.type
_entity_poly.pdbx_seq_one_letter_code
_entity_poly.pdbx_strand_id
1 'polypeptide(L)'
;MCVLGDIGELGAWKDLSKGQMKWTAGHIWVLEGLRVPAGKSVFQYKYVKMENGSPVQWEQGYNRLADLYLLHQQQSQLGSGEQVRESSVHLIDSWEKYTVNFSIFYPLEDEVNQFMRINGEGKELGAWNKGLGPQKMLRAKREIVWLTGMKVHPWEWFVEFDQ
;
A
#
# COMPACT_ATOMS: atom_id res chain seq x y z
N MET A 1 -9.08 16.49 7.23
CA MET A 1 -8.22 15.40 7.71
C MET A 1 -6.77 15.83 7.67
N CYS A 2 -5.92 15.14 8.44
CA CYS A 2 -4.47 15.29 8.37
C CYS A 2 -3.84 13.90 8.27
N VAL A 3 -2.66 13.80 7.70
CA VAL A 3 -1.82 12.59 7.67
C VAL A 3 -0.49 12.90 8.34
N LEU A 4 -0.03 12.02 9.22
CA LEU A 4 1.28 12.14 9.88
C LEU A 4 2.09 10.89 9.62
N GLY A 5 3.40 11.03 9.66
CA GLY A 5 4.31 9.93 9.42
C GLY A 5 5.68 10.14 10.05
N ASP A 6 6.56 9.16 9.88
CA ASP A 6 7.91 9.17 10.47
C ASP A 6 8.90 10.06 9.71
N ILE A 7 8.56 10.53 8.50
CA ILE A 7 9.35 11.51 7.75
C ILE A 7 9.05 12.95 8.17
N GLY A 8 10.03 13.84 8.01
CA GLY A 8 9.90 15.25 8.39
C GLY A 8 8.81 15.98 7.61
N GLU A 9 8.61 15.59 6.35
CA GLU A 9 7.58 16.14 5.45
C GLU A 9 6.16 15.71 5.82
N LEU A 10 6.02 14.71 6.70
CA LEU A 10 4.78 14.34 7.37
C LEU A 10 4.83 14.63 8.89
N GLY A 11 5.71 15.54 9.28
CA GLY A 11 5.77 16.11 10.62
C GLY A 11 6.43 15.22 11.68
N ALA A 12 7.05 14.10 11.32
CA ALA A 12 7.72 13.18 12.24
C ALA A 12 6.85 12.82 13.46
N TRP A 13 5.56 12.53 13.21
CA TRP A 13 4.50 12.26 14.19
C TRP A 13 4.13 13.40 15.15
N LYS A 14 4.70 14.60 14.98
CA LYS A 14 4.56 15.72 15.93
C LYS A 14 3.94 16.97 15.30
N ASP A 15 4.34 17.31 14.08
CA ASP A 15 3.92 18.55 13.43
C ASP A 15 2.72 18.33 12.49
N LEU A 16 1.52 18.54 13.04
CA LEU A 16 0.23 18.45 12.34
C LEU A 16 0.09 19.44 11.17
N SER A 17 0.93 20.49 11.11
CA SER A 17 0.85 21.48 10.04
C SER A 17 1.37 20.94 8.70
N LYS A 18 2.19 19.88 8.71
CA LYS A 18 2.85 19.34 7.52
C LYS A 18 1.94 18.49 6.64
N GLY A 19 1.00 17.77 7.22
CA GLY A 19 0.16 16.82 6.49
C GLY A 19 -1.30 17.22 6.40
N GLN A 20 -1.64 18.51 6.48
CA GLN A 20 -3.01 18.97 6.34
C GLN A 20 -3.54 18.64 4.94
N MET A 21 -4.65 17.89 4.88
CA MET A 21 -5.25 17.46 3.62
C MET A 21 -6.38 18.40 3.22
N LYS A 22 -6.52 18.62 1.91
CA LYS A 22 -7.61 19.40 1.33
C LYS A 22 -8.82 18.49 1.07
N TRP A 23 -10.01 18.92 1.50
CA TRP A 23 -11.26 18.25 1.17
C TRP A 23 -11.66 18.53 -0.29
N THR A 24 -12.18 17.52 -0.96
CA THR A 24 -12.78 17.62 -2.29
C THR A 24 -14.13 16.89 -2.33
N ALA A 25 -14.91 17.11 -3.39
CA ALA A 25 -16.24 16.52 -3.54
C ALA A 25 -16.19 14.98 -3.43
N GLY A 26 -17.21 14.38 -2.81
CA GLY A 26 -17.27 12.94 -2.57
C GLY A 26 -16.56 12.47 -1.30
N HIS A 27 -16.27 13.37 -0.35
CA HIS A 27 -15.55 13.06 0.89
C HIS A 27 -14.12 12.55 0.68
N ILE A 28 -13.51 12.96 -0.42
CA ILE A 28 -12.12 12.64 -0.75
C ILE A 28 -11.22 13.70 -0.11
N TRP A 29 -10.14 13.26 0.54
CA TRP A 29 -9.14 14.14 1.12
C TRP A 29 -7.82 13.92 0.41
N VAL A 30 -7.19 15.01 -0.06
CA VAL A 30 -5.98 14.93 -0.88
C VAL A 30 -4.85 15.74 -0.25
N LEU A 31 -3.67 15.14 -0.21
CA LEU A 31 -2.39 15.83 0.04
C LEU A 31 -1.55 15.69 -1.23
N GLU A 32 -1.28 16.81 -1.90
CA GLU A 32 -0.50 16.84 -3.14
C GLU A 32 0.90 17.44 -2.88
N GLY A 33 1.85 17.08 -3.74
CA GLY A 33 3.18 17.71 -3.73
C GLY A 33 4.08 17.31 -2.55
N LEU A 34 3.74 16.23 -1.83
CA LEU A 34 4.63 15.66 -0.81
C LEU A 34 5.93 15.18 -1.47
N ARG A 35 7.06 15.78 -1.09
CA ARG A 35 8.38 15.40 -1.60
C ARG A 35 9.08 14.52 -0.56
N VAL A 36 9.25 13.25 -0.87
CA VAL A 36 9.94 12.33 0.05
C VAL A 36 11.46 12.54 -0.05
N PRO A 37 12.20 12.58 1.08
CA PRO A 37 13.65 12.74 1.07
C PRO A 37 14.35 11.70 0.21
N ALA A 38 15.39 12.12 -0.50
CA ALA A 38 16.25 11.21 -1.25
C ALA A 38 16.81 10.11 -0.32
N GLY A 39 16.78 8.87 -0.79
CA GLY A 39 17.25 7.70 -0.01
C GLY A 39 16.22 7.11 0.96
N LYS A 40 15.06 7.76 1.16
CA LYS A 40 13.94 7.17 1.91
C LYS A 40 12.97 6.51 0.93
N SER A 41 13.04 5.19 0.80
CA SER A 41 12.11 4.40 -0.03
C SER A 41 10.91 3.86 0.75
N VAL A 42 11.01 3.78 2.08
CA VAL A 42 9.97 3.24 2.95
C VAL A 42 9.74 4.16 4.13
N PHE A 43 8.47 4.47 4.43
CA PHE A 43 8.05 5.27 5.58
C PHE A 43 6.69 4.82 6.11
N GLN A 44 6.40 5.18 7.36
CA GLN A 44 5.13 4.89 8.00
C GLN A 44 4.28 6.14 8.11
N TYR A 45 2.96 5.97 8.04
CA TYR A 45 2.02 7.07 8.18
C TYR A 45 0.68 6.62 8.77
N LYS A 46 -0.13 7.58 9.22
CA LYS A 46 -1.48 7.36 9.74
C LYS A 46 -2.35 8.58 9.51
N TYR A 47 -3.63 8.36 9.28
CA TYR A 47 -4.61 9.43 9.15
C TYR A 47 -5.18 9.86 10.50
N VAL A 48 -5.52 11.15 10.60
CA VAL A 48 -6.20 11.74 11.76
C VAL A 48 -7.34 12.65 11.31
N LYS A 49 -8.50 12.46 11.93
CA LYS A 49 -9.64 13.38 11.84
C LYS A 49 -9.33 14.61 12.68
N MET A 50 -9.53 15.79 12.09
CA MET A 50 -9.27 17.09 12.72
C MET A 50 -10.58 17.85 12.86
N GLU A 51 -10.78 18.52 14.00
CA GLU A 51 -11.88 19.47 14.24
C GLU A 51 -11.29 20.74 14.86
N ASN A 52 -11.63 21.91 14.31
CA ASN A 52 -11.14 23.22 14.77
C ASN A 52 -9.60 23.27 14.97
N GLY A 53 -8.85 22.63 14.07
CA GLY A 53 -7.39 22.60 14.12
C GLY A 53 -6.79 21.59 15.11
N SER A 54 -7.61 20.85 15.86
CA SER A 54 -7.15 19.85 16.83
C SER A 54 -7.46 18.42 16.37
N PRO A 55 -6.59 17.44 16.65
CA PRO A 55 -6.87 16.03 16.36
C PRO A 55 -7.95 15.49 17.30
N VAL A 56 -8.99 14.87 16.73
CA VAL A 56 -10.12 14.31 17.50
C VAL A 56 -10.21 12.79 17.44
N GLN A 57 -9.74 12.18 16.35
CA GLN A 57 -9.76 10.73 16.18
C GLN A 57 -8.61 10.33 15.28
N TRP A 58 -7.77 9.43 15.78
CA TRP A 58 -6.78 8.73 14.96
C TRP A 58 -7.43 7.54 14.28
N GLU A 59 -6.97 7.23 13.08
CA GLU A 59 -7.23 5.93 12.46
C GLU A 59 -6.79 4.81 13.42
N GLN A 60 -7.60 3.76 13.50
CA GLN A 60 -7.34 2.61 14.37
C GLN A 60 -6.17 1.76 13.84
N GLY A 61 -5.96 0.57 14.40
CA GLY A 61 -4.99 -0.39 13.87
C GLY A 61 -3.53 0.09 13.84
N TYR A 62 -2.73 -0.58 13.00
CA TYR A 62 -1.31 -0.30 12.82
C TYR A 62 -1.07 0.94 11.96
N ASN A 63 0.16 1.49 12.01
CA ASN A 63 0.57 2.50 11.04
C ASN A 63 0.60 1.88 9.64
N ARG A 64 0.15 2.64 8.64
CA ARG A 64 0.30 2.28 7.23
C ARG A 64 1.77 2.35 6.84
N LEU A 65 2.15 1.53 5.86
CA LEU A 65 3.50 1.48 5.31
C LEU A 65 3.46 1.92 3.85
N ALA A 66 4.18 2.98 3.51
CA ALA A 66 4.44 3.37 2.13
C ALA A 66 5.79 2.81 1.71
N ASP A 67 5.80 1.93 0.71
CA ASP A 67 7.00 1.50 -0.01
C ASP A 67 6.97 2.08 -1.43
N LEU A 68 7.76 3.12 -1.66
CA LEU A 68 7.78 3.87 -2.90
C LEU A 68 8.24 3.02 -4.10
N TYR A 69 9.07 2.01 -3.86
CA TYR A 69 9.52 1.12 -4.93
C TYR A 69 8.35 0.25 -5.41
N LEU A 70 7.63 -0.38 -4.48
CA LEU A 70 6.46 -1.20 -4.81
C LEU A 70 5.33 -0.36 -5.42
N LEU A 71 5.07 0.84 -4.89
CA LEU A 71 4.03 1.73 -5.41
C LEU A 71 4.32 2.20 -6.84
N HIS A 72 5.57 2.57 -7.12
CA HIS A 72 5.98 2.96 -8.46
C HIS A 72 5.82 1.80 -9.46
N GLN A 73 6.18 0.59 -9.04
CA GLN A 73 5.96 -0.61 -9.84
C GLN A 73 4.49 -0.86 -10.13
N GLN A 74 3.61 -0.76 -9.14
CA GLN A 74 2.17 -0.96 -9.31
C GLN A 74 1.54 0.06 -10.25
N GLN A 75 1.88 1.34 -10.11
CA GLN A 75 1.26 2.40 -10.94
C GLN A 75 1.75 2.39 -12.38
N SER A 76 3.00 2.00 -12.58
CA SER A 76 3.55 1.73 -13.92
C SER A 76 2.82 0.57 -14.64
N GLN A 77 2.00 -0.23 -13.94
CA GLN A 77 1.16 -1.28 -14.54
C GLN A 77 -0.21 -0.76 -15.02
N LEU A 78 -0.69 0.39 -14.50
CA LEU A 78 -2.01 0.95 -14.80
C LEU A 78 -1.99 2.04 -15.90
N GLY A 79 -0.84 2.65 -16.18
CA GLY A 79 -0.70 3.72 -17.17
C GLY A 79 -0.45 3.25 -18.60
N SER A 80 -1.29 3.69 -19.54
CA SER A 80 -1.05 3.55 -20.98
C SER A 80 0.02 4.55 -21.46
N GLY A 81 1.20 4.06 -21.83
CA GLY A 81 2.02 4.61 -22.92
C GLY A 81 2.67 6.00 -22.80
N GLU A 82 2.43 6.79 -21.76
CA GLU A 82 3.13 8.07 -21.59
C GLU A 82 4.37 7.92 -20.71
N GLN A 83 5.50 8.37 -21.25
CA GLN A 83 6.81 8.33 -20.60
C GLN A 83 6.85 9.41 -19.50
N VAL A 84 6.34 9.08 -18.31
CA VAL A 84 6.31 9.99 -17.17
C VAL A 84 7.76 10.32 -16.75
N ARG A 85 8.13 11.59 -16.89
CA ARG A 85 9.46 12.13 -16.54
C ARG A 85 9.67 12.35 -15.03
N GLU A 86 8.66 12.07 -14.22
CA GLU A 86 8.70 12.21 -12.76
C GLU A 86 8.39 10.87 -12.07
N SER A 87 9.20 10.51 -11.08
CA SER A 87 8.98 9.36 -10.19
C SER A 87 7.88 9.66 -9.16
N SER A 88 6.71 10.11 -9.63
CA SER A 88 5.55 10.33 -8.77
C SER A 88 4.87 8.99 -8.48
N VAL A 89 4.35 8.88 -7.26
CA VAL A 89 3.47 7.78 -6.86
C VAL A 89 2.28 8.33 -6.10
N HIS A 90 1.14 7.65 -6.23
CA HIS A 90 -0.09 7.97 -5.51
C HIS A 90 -0.37 6.96 -4.40
N LEU A 91 -0.86 7.42 -3.25
CA LEU A 91 -1.42 6.57 -2.21
C LEU A 91 -2.92 6.81 -2.20
N ILE A 92 -3.69 5.76 -2.48
CA ILE A 92 -5.15 5.79 -2.52
C ILE A 92 -5.63 4.89 -1.39
N ASP A 93 -6.02 5.52 -0.28
CA ASP A 93 -6.40 4.85 0.95
C ASP A 93 -7.87 5.11 1.29
N SER A 94 -8.48 4.14 1.97
CA SER A 94 -9.79 4.25 2.60
C SER A 94 -9.61 4.31 4.11
N TRP A 95 -10.28 5.26 4.79
CA TRP A 95 -10.24 5.39 6.25
C TRP A 95 -10.63 4.07 6.94
N GLU A 96 -9.87 3.66 7.95
CA GLU A 96 -10.10 2.41 8.72
C GLU A 96 -10.06 1.13 7.87
N LYS A 97 -9.41 1.19 6.71
CA LYS A 97 -9.17 0.03 5.85
C LYS A 97 -7.77 -0.01 5.29
N TYR A 98 -7.11 -1.16 5.30
CA TYR A 98 -5.78 -1.30 4.72
C TYR A 98 -5.75 -2.37 3.64
N THR A 99 -5.02 -2.08 2.57
CA THR A 99 -4.76 -3.03 1.50
C THR A 99 -3.40 -3.69 1.73
N VAL A 100 -3.35 -5.01 1.71
CA VAL A 100 -2.11 -5.79 1.77
C VAL A 100 -1.88 -6.48 0.44
N ASN A 101 -0.67 -6.36 -0.10
CA ASN A 101 -0.18 -7.23 -1.16
C ASN A 101 0.71 -8.31 -0.53
N PHE A 102 0.24 -9.55 -0.54
CA PHE A 102 1.06 -10.70 -0.17
C PHE A 102 1.88 -11.12 -1.38
N SER A 103 3.20 -11.08 -1.28
CA SER A 103 4.11 -11.43 -2.37
C SER A 103 5.11 -12.50 -1.93
N ILE A 104 5.26 -13.55 -2.74
CA ILE A 104 6.24 -14.61 -2.51
C ILE A 104 6.82 -15.11 -3.83
N PHE A 105 8.15 -15.23 -3.90
CA PHE A 105 8.79 -15.93 -5.01
C PHE A 105 9.04 -17.39 -4.65
N TYR A 106 8.51 -18.28 -5.48
CA TYR A 106 8.87 -19.70 -5.49
C TYR A 106 8.79 -20.21 -6.94
N PRO A 107 9.86 -20.83 -7.47
CA PRO A 107 9.89 -21.30 -8.84
C PRO A 107 9.07 -22.61 -8.95
N LEU A 108 7.89 -22.53 -9.56
CA LEU A 108 7.08 -23.71 -9.93
C LEU A 108 7.40 -24.10 -11.38
N GLU A 109 7.47 -25.39 -11.67
CA GLU A 109 7.90 -25.92 -12.98
C GLU A 109 6.75 -25.99 -13.99
N ASP A 110 5.54 -26.28 -13.52
CA ASP A 110 4.33 -26.37 -14.33
C ASP A 110 3.28 -25.41 -13.80
N GLU A 111 3.28 -24.18 -14.31
CA GLU A 111 2.39 -23.12 -13.84
C GLU A 111 0.93 -23.28 -14.25
N VAL A 112 0.63 -24.24 -15.13
CA VAL A 112 -0.75 -24.58 -15.50
C VAL A 112 -1.39 -25.37 -14.37
N ASN A 113 -0.64 -26.33 -13.80
CA ASN A 113 -1.14 -27.24 -12.77
C ASN A 113 -0.68 -26.88 -11.35
N GLN A 114 0.39 -26.10 -11.21
CA GLN A 114 0.96 -25.68 -9.93
C GLN A 114 0.75 -24.19 -9.72
N PHE A 115 0.20 -23.82 -8.57
CA PHE A 115 -0.04 -22.44 -8.20
C PHE A 115 0.06 -22.24 -6.70
N MET A 116 0.38 -21.01 -6.28
CA MET A 116 0.39 -20.66 -4.88
C MET A 116 -1.01 -20.30 -4.38
N ARG A 117 -1.27 -20.62 -3.11
CA ARG A 117 -2.45 -20.17 -2.38
C ARG A 117 -2.03 -19.57 -1.05
N ILE A 118 -2.77 -18.58 -0.58
CA ILE A 118 -2.64 -18.01 0.75
C ILE A 118 -3.83 -18.40 1.62
N ASN A 119 -3.59 -18.67 2.90
CA ASN A 119 -4.66 -18.87 3.89
C ASN A 119 -4.28 -18.15 5.18
N GLY A 120 -5.27 -17.71 5.95
CA GLY A 120 -5.03 -17.00 7.19
C GLY A 120 -6.27 -16.71 8.00
N GLU A 121 -6.07 -15.91 9.04
CA GLU A 121 -7.12 -15.35 9.87
C GLU A 121 -7.76 -14.15 9.13
N GLY A 122 -9.08 -14.15 9.03
CA GLY A 122 -9.84 -13.22 8.17
C GLY A 122 -10.60 -13.95 7.06
N LYS A 123 -11.83 -13.51 6.79
CA LYS A 123 -12.71 -14.12 5.77
C LYS A 123 -12.10 -13.99 4.38
N GLU A 124 -11.39 -12.89 4.14
CA GLU A 124 -10.71 -12.54 2.91
C GLU A 124 -9.49 -13.42 2.65
N LEU A 125 -8.91 -14.01 3.70
CA LEU A 125 -7.83 -14.98 3.62
C LEU A 125 -8.32 -16.43 3.73
N GLY A 126 -9.62 -16.67 3.77
CA GLY A 126 -10.18 -18.04 3.85
C GLY A 126 -10.48 -18.57 5.24
N ALA A 127 -10.22 -17.79 6.29
CA ALA A 127 -10.50 -18.11 7.70
C ALA A 127 -10.01 -19.51 8.10
N TRP A 128 -8.76 -19.85 7.77
CA TRP A 128 -8.17 -21.17 8.03
C TRP A 128 -9.01 -22.35 7.52
N ASN A 129 -9.53 -22.24 6.28
CA ASN A 129 -10.44 -23.21 5.65
C ASN A 129 -11.87 -23.28 6.23
N LYS A 130 -12.21 -22.41 7.18
CA LYS A 130 -13.58 -22.31 7.71
C LYS A 130 -14.46 -21.30 6.94
N GLY A 131 -13.85 -20.50 6.06
CA GLY A 131 -14.53 -19.55 5.19
C GLY A 131 -14.47 -19.97 3.72
N LEU A 132 -14.01 -19.07 2.86
CA LEU A 132 -13.83 -19.32 1.41
C LEU A 132 -12.72 -20.33 1.08
N GLY A 133 -11.94 -20.77 2.07
CA GLY A 133 -10.74 -21.57 1.86
C GLY A 133 -9.56 -20.74 1.34
N PRO A 134 -8.42 -21.38 1.03
CA PRO A 134 -7.20 -20.68 0.66
C PRO A 134 -7.39 -19.93 -0.67
N GLN A 135 -6.97 -18.67 -0.73
CA GLN A 135 -7.11 -17.84 -1.92
C GLN A 135 -5.99 -18.11 -2.92
N LYS A 136 -6.33 -18.26 -4.20
CA LYS A 136 -5.34 -18.49 -5.26
C LYS A 136 -4.57 -17.19 -5.53
N MET A 137 -3.25 -17.25 -5.40
CA MET A 137 -2.37 -16.15 -5.77
C MET A 137 -2.16 -16.13 -7.29
N LEU A 138 -1.91 -14.95 -7.84
CA LEU A 138 -1.66 -14.74 -9.26
C LEU A 138 -0.18 -14.46 -9.49
N ARG A 139 0.41 -15.01 -10.54
CA ARG A 139 1.78 -14.68 -10.90
C ARG A 139 1.86 -13.22 -11.36
N ALA A 140 2.82 -12.48 -10.84
CA ALA A 140 3.10 -11.12 -11.25
C ALA A 140 3.40 -11.09 -12.74
N LYS A 141 2.73 -10.20 -13.49
CA LYS A 141 2.89 -10.10 -14.94
C LYS A 141 4.27 -9.59 -15.36
N ARG A 142 4.98 -8.87 -14.48
CA ARG A 142 6.30 -8.29 -14.75
C ARG A 142 7.32 -8.85 -13.78
N GLU A 143 8.54 -8.91 -14.26
CA GLU A 143 9.71 -9.33 -13.51
C GLU A 143 10.16 -8.19 -12.57
N ILE A 144 10.44 -8.52 -11.31
CA ILE A 144 10.95 -7.58 -10.30
C ILE A 144 12.30 -8.05 -9.77
N VAL A 145 13.13 -7.13 -9.28
CA VAL A 145 14.34 -7.49 -8.53
C VAL A 145 13.91 -7.90 -7.13
N TRP A 146 14.03 -9.19 -6.82
CA TRP A 146 13.70 -9.76 -5.52
C TRP A 146 14.70 -9.35 -4.45
N LEU A 147 14.39 -9.67 -3.19
CA LEU A 147 15.25 -9.40 -2.03
C LEU A 147 16.67 -9.98 -2.18
N THR A 148 16.84 -11.00 -3.01
CA THR A 148 18.13 -11.63 -3.33
C THR A 148 18.91 -10.94 -4.45
N GLY A 149 18.37 -9.88 -5.05
CA GLY A 149 18.90 -9.25 -6.26
C GLY A 149 18.57 -9.98 -7.57
N MET A 150 17.92 -11.15 -7.49
CA MET A 150 17.48 -11.90 -8.67
C MET A 150 16.26 -11.25 -9.30
N LYS A 151 16.17 -11.28 -10.62
CA LYS A 151 14.95 -10.89 -11.31
C LYS A 151 13.97 -12.07 -11.35
N VAL A 152 12.74 -11.86 -10.88
CA VAL A 152 11.74 -12.93 -10.70
C VAL A 152 10.31 -12.45 -10.96
N HIS A 153 9.41 -13.39 -11.24
CA HIS A 153 7.96 -13.16 -11.24
C HIS A 153 7.34 -13.80 -9.98
N PRO A 154 7.11 -13.03 -8.89
CA PRO A 154 6.53 -13.58 -7.67
C PRO A 154 5.04 -13.93 -7.86
N TRP A 155 4.49 -14.67 -6.92
CA TRP A 155 3.06 -14.86 -6.73
C TRP A 155 2.52 -13.75 -5.83
N GLU A 156 1.39 -13.15 -6.21
CA GLU A 156 0.80 -11.99 -5.56
C GLU A 156 -0.69 -12.20 -5.23
N TRP A 157 -1.13 -11.65 -4.09
CA TRP A 157 -2.53 -11.56 -3.70
C TRP A 157 -2.82 -10.24 -3.02
N PHE A 158 -3.72 -9.46 -3.61
CA PHE A 158 -4.15 -8.15 -3.12
C PHE A 158 -5.48 -8.29 -2.40
N VAL A 159 -5.54 -7.77 -1.17
CA VAL A 159 -6.73 -7.86 -0.33
C VAL A 159 -6.86 -6.62 0.55
N GLU A 160 -8.08 -6.11 0.66
CA GLU A 160 -8.46 -5.04 1.58
C GLU A 160 -9.02 -5.66 2.87
N PHE A 161 -8.60 -5.14 4.02
CA PHE A 161 -9.10 -5.50 5.34
C PHE A 161 -9.69 -4.28 6.04
N ASP A 162 -10.76 -4.51 6.79
CA ASP A 162 -11.28 -3.56 7.78
C ASP A 162 -10.36 -3.57 9.04
N GLN A 163 -10.20 -2.41 9.68
CA GLN A 163 -9.40 -2.25 10.92
C GLN A 163 -10.22 -2.38 12.19
#